data_AF-A0A3N5Z8N2-F1
#
_entry.id   AF-A0A3N5Z8N2-F1
#
_cell.length_a   1.000
_cell.length_b   1.000
_cell.length_c   1.000
_cell.angle_alpha   90.00
_cell.angle_beta   90.00
_cell.angle_gamma   90.00
#
_symmetry.space_group_name_H-M   'P 1'
#
loop_
_entity.id
_entity.type
_entity.pdbx_description
1 polymer ?
#
loop_
_entity_poly.entity_id
_entity_poly.type
_entity_poly.pdbx_seq_one_letter_code
_entity_poly.pdbx_strand_id
1 'polypeptide(L)'
;MAKVFRPSNRESKILSQIESSKERTRRIALMGIKDHIETLSNAIAMKLVENKLVETSSKNGLEEQILKCLERLSHAEDFDIDYQNAAFRNIVPNPHVVSLYLTAFVIEQVVNHKDTVDVYGSDEEIYHCINRQVSKHLPG
;
A
#
# COMPACT_ATOMS: atom_id res chain seq x y z
N MET A 1 7.44 17.29 36.24
CA MET A 1 7.23 18.46 35.36
C MET A 1 7.57 18.06 33.94
N ALA A 2 6.58 17.89 33.06
CA ALA A 2 6.83 17.65 31.65
C ALA A 2 7.41 18.93 31.02
N LYS A 3 8.54 18.83 30.31
CA LYS A 3 9.08 19.94 29.52
C LYS A 3 8.03 20.32 28.47
N VAL A 4 7.40 21.46 28.65
CA VAL A 4 6.45 22.03 27.67
C VAL A 4 7.26 22.37 26.42
N PHE A 5 7.15 21.53 25.40
CA PHE A 5 7.76 21.77 24.10
C PHE A 5 7.06 22.98 23.47
N ARG A 6 7.75 24.11 23.37
CA ARG A 6 7.27 25.31 22.66
C ARG A 6 7.99 25.37 21.32
N PRO A 7 7.41 24.81 20.23
CA PRO A 7 8.04 24.92 18.92
C PRO A 7 8.16 26.40 18.56
N SER A 8 9.33 26.81 18.09
CA SER A 8 9.54 28.16 17.55
C SER A 8 8.64 28.37 16.32
N ASN A 9 8.25 29.62 16.02
CA ASN A 9 7.39 29.94 14.85
C ASN A 9 7.90 29.39 13.51
N ARG A 10 9.20 29.11 13.41
CA ARG A 10 9.83 28.49 12.23
C ARG A 10 9.62 26.98 12.20
N GLU A 11 9.76 26.30 13.34
CA GLU A 11 9.55 24.86 13.46
C GLU A 11 8.08 24.49 13.24
N SER A 12 7.13 25.25 13.80
CA SER A 12 5.71 25.02 13.57
C SER A 12 5.32 25.19 12.10
N LYS A 13 5.89 26.18 11.41
CA LYS A 13 5.68 26.39 9.97
C LYS A 13 6.25 25.24 9.14
N ILE A 14 7.46 24.77 9.46
CA ILE A 14 8.07 23.62 8.78
C ILE A 14 7.24 22.36 9.00
N LEU A 15 6.79 22.10 10.24
CA LEU A 15 5.93 20.96 10.57
C LEU A 15 4.62 20.98 9.77
N SER A 16 3.93 22.13 9.72
CA SER A 16 2.69 22.28 8.94
C SER A 16 2.89 22.05 7.43
N GLN A 17 4.05 22.44 6.89
CA GLN A 17 4.39 22.22 5.48
C GLN A 17 4.67 20.74 5.19
N ILE A 18 5.32 20.04 6.12
CA ILE A 18 5.59 18.61 5.99
C ILE A 18 4.27 17.83 6.04
N GLU A 19 3.39 18.11 7.00
CA GLU A 19 2.10 17.42 7.14
C GLU A 19 1.21 17.65 5.90
N SER A 20 1.08 18.91 5.47
CA SER A 20 0.30 19.22 4.26
C SER A 20 0.88 18.59 3.00
N SER A 21 2.21 18.47 2.90
CA SER A 21 2.86 17.79 1.78
C SER A 21 2.58 16.29 1.79
N LYS A 22 2.69 15.61 2.94
CA LYS A 22 2.41 14.17 3.07
C LYS A 22 0.97 13.85 2.70
N GLU A 23 0.03 14.64 3.23
CA GLU A 23 -1.39 14.49 2.93
C GLU A 23 -1.71 14.74 1.45
N ARG A 24 -1.01 15.70 0.83
CA ARG A 24 -1.13 15.94 -0.61
C ARG A 24 -0.62 14.76 -1.42
N THR A 25 0.55 14.22 -1.09
CA THR A 25 1.11 13.05 -1.79
C THR A 25 0.18 11.84 -1.68
N ARG A 26 -0.36 11.57 -0.47
CA ARG A 26 -1.36 10.52 -0.23
C ARG A 26 -2.55 10.65 -1.19
N ARG A 27 -3.18 11.83 -1.25
CA ARG A 27 -4.33 12.06 -2.13
C ARG A 27 -4.01 11.91 -3.60
N ILE A 28 -2.87 12.42 -4.06
CA ILE A 28 -2.45 12.27 -5.47
C ILE A 28 -2.23 10.79 -5.79
N ALA A 29 -1.59 10.02 -4.90
CA ALA A 29 -1.38 8.60 -5.09
C ALA A 29 -2.71 7.84 -5.21
N LEU A 30 -3.68 8.11 -4.33
CA LEU A 30 -5.01 7.47 -4.37
C LEU A 30 -5.79 7.85 -5.64
N MET A 31 -5.74 9.12 -6.07
CA MET A 31 -6.38 9.56 -7.30
C MET A 31 -5.77 8.89 -8.54
N GLY A 32 -4.44 8.75 -8.59
CA GLY A 32 -3.71 8.15 -9.71
C GLY A 32 -3.92 6.64 -9.88
N ILE A 33 -4.51 5.93 -8.89
CA ILE A 33 -4.81 4.50 -9.02
C ILE A 33 -5.70 4.25 -10.24
N LYS A 34 -6.73 5.08 -10.44
CA LYS A 34 -7.74 4.88 -11.48
C LYS A 34 -7.14 4.91 -12.89
N ASP A 35 -6.09 5.70 -13.09
CA ASP A 35 -5.43 5.86 -14.39
C ASP A 35 -4.54 4.65 -14.75
N HIS A 36 -4.17 3.83 -13.76
CA HIS A 36 -3.16 2.78 -13.90
C HIS A 36 -3.61 1.42 -13.36
N ILE A 37 -4.89 1.25 -13.03
CA ILE A 37 -5.38 0.10 -12.26
C ILE A 37 -5.13 -1.26 -12.92
N GLU A 38 -5.38 -1.37 -14.23
CA GLU A 38 -5.16 -2.61 -15.00
C GLU A 38 -3.65 -2.93 -15.10
N THR A 39 -2.84 -1.94 -15.47
CA THR A 39 -1.38 -2.11 -15.58
C THR A 39 -0.76 -2.46 -14.22
N LEU A 40 -1.20 -1.80 -13.16
CA LEU A 40 -0.67 -1.98 -11.81
C LEU A 40 -1.06 -3.34 -11.24
N SER A 41 -2.32 -3.76 -11.40
CA SER A 41 -2.79 -5.07 -10.91
C SER A 41 -2.05 -6.22 -11.60
N ASN A 42 -1.91 -6.18 -12.92
CA ASN A 42 -1.14 -7.18 -13.68
C ASN A 42 0.35 -7.19 -13.26
N ALA A 43 0.98 -6.02 -13.18
CA ALA A 43 2.39 -5.91 -12.81
C ALA A 43 2.66 -6.46 -11.40
N ILE A 44 1.78 -6.19 -10.44
CA ILE A 44 1.90 -6.70 -9.08
C ILE A 44 1.67 -8.21 -9.05
N ALA A 45 0.59 -8.71 -9.66
CA ALA A 45 0.29 -10.14 -9.71
C ALA A 45 1.45 -10.94 -10.32
N MET A 46 1.98 -10.47 -11.46
CA MET A 46 3.12 -11.07 -12.13
C MET A 46 4.35 -11.12 -11.21
N LYS A 47 4.66 -10.01 -10.52
CA LYS A 47 5.87 -9.93 -9.67
C LYS A 47 5.77 -10.73 -8.39
N LEU A 48 4.58 -10.84 -7.79
CA LEU A 48 4.35 -11.68 -6.62
C LEU A 48 4.60 -13.16 -6.95
N VAL A 49 4.13 -13.61 -8.12
CA VAL A 49 4.34 -15.00 -8.57
C VAL A 49 5.78 -15.24 -9.00
N GLU A 50 6.39 -14.34 -9.78
CA GLU A 50 7.78 -14.47 -10.25
C GLU A 50 8.78 -14.53 -9.10
N ASN A 51 8.58 -13.73 -8.06
CA ASN A 51 9.43 -13.72 -6.87
C ASN A 51 9.09 -14.86 -5.88
N LYS A 52 8.14 -15.73 -6.23
CA LYS A 52 7.66 -16.84 -5.39
C LYS A 52 7.13 -16.39 -4.02
N LEU A 53 6.57 -15.19 -3.96
CA LEU A 53 5.92 -14.65 -2.76
C LEU A 53 4.46 -15.11 -2.68
N VAL A 54 3.83 -15.40 -3.81
CA VAL A 54 2.49 -15.98 -3.86
C VAL A 54 2.51 -17.17 -4.82
N GLU A 55 2.11 -18.33 -4.32
CA GLU A 55 1.86 -19.51 -5.12
C GLU A 55 0.36 -19.65 -5.33
N THR A 56 -0.07 -19.68 -6.59
CA THR A 56 -1.49 -19.69 -6.96
C THR A 56 -1.73 -20.65 -8.12
N SER A 57 -2.90 -21.28 -8.14
CA SER A 57 -3.36 -22.11 -9.25
C SER A 57 -3.78 -21.28 -10.47
N SER A 58 -4.05 -19.97 -10.28
CA SER A 58 -4.51 -19.07 -11.34
C SER A 58 -3.96 -17.65 -11.17
N LYS A 59 -2.94 -17.30 -11.97
CA LYS A 59 -2.39 -15.94 -12.02
C LYS A 59 -3.44 -14.90 -12.40
N ASN A 60 -4.37 -15.25 -13.30
CA ASN A 60 -5.47 -14.36 -13.69
C ASN A 60 -6.43 -14.10 -12.52
N GLY A 61 -6.67 -15.11 -11.67
CA GLY A 61 -7.48 -14.95 -10.47
C GLY A 61 -6.81 -14.05 -9.44
N LEU A 62 -5.49 -14.13 -9.27
CA LEU A 62 -4.73 -13.22 -8.41
C LEU A 62 -4.76 -11.78 -8.95
N GLU A 63 -4.61 -11.60 -10.26
CA GLU A 63 -4.70 -10.30 -10.92
C GLU A 63 -6.08 -9.65 -10.72
N GLU A 64 -7.16 -10.41 -10.93
CA GLU A 64 -8.53 -9.92 -10.72
C GLU A 64 -8.79 -9.55 -9.25
N GLN A 65 -8.25 -10.31 -8.30
CA GLN A 65 -8.32 -9.98 -6.87
C GLN A 65 -7.61 -8.66 -6.55
N ILE A 66 -6.41 -8.45 -7.07
CA ILE A 66 -5.65 -7.21 -6.88
C ILE A 66 -6.37 -6.03 -7.54
N LEU A 67 -6.93 -6.23 -8.73
CA LEU A 67 -7.71 -5.21 -9.44
C LEU A 67 -8.91 -4.77 -8.59
N LYS A 68 -9.73 -5.72 -8.11
CA LYS A 68 -10.87 -5.43 -7.22
C LYS A 68 -10.44 -4.74 -5.92
N CYS A 69 -9.28 -5.11 -5.38
CA CYS A 69 -8.72 -4.46 -4.20
C CYS A 69 -8.36 -2.99 -4.47
N LEU A 70 -7.72 -2.70 -5.61
CA LEU A 70 -7.41 -1.34 -6.05
C LEU A 70 -8.68 -0.52 -6.34
N GLU A 71 -9.71 -1.14 -6.93
CA GLU A 71 -11.00 -0.49 -7.18
C GLU A 71 -11.65 -0.07 -5.85
N ARG A 72 -11.67 -0.97 -4.86
CA ARG A 72 -12.16 -0.69 -3.51
C ARG A 72 -11.35 0.43 -2.86
N LEU A 73 -10.01 0.36 -2.94
CA LEU A 73 -9.13 1.39 -2.39
C LEU A 73 -9.40 2.77 -3.00
N SER A 74 -9.71 2.84 -4.31
CA SER A 74 -9.99 4.11 -4.99
C SER A 74 -11.29 4.80 -4.55
N HIS A 75 -12.15 4.10 -3.80
CA HIS A 75 -13.40 4.61 -3.23
C HIS A 75 -13.44 4.54 -1.69
N ALA A 76 -12.39 4.02 -1.06
CA ALA A 76 -12.33 3.85 0.38
C ALA A 76 -12.14 5.19 1.10
N GLU A 77 -12.76 5.33 2.27
CA GLU A 77 -12.53 6.49 3.12
C GLU A 77 -11.16 6.39 3.80
N ASP A 78 -10.57 7.55 4.15
CA ASP A 78 -9.24 7.58 4.79
C ASP A 78 -9.19 6.78 6.09
N PHE A 79 -10.29 6.76 6.85
CA PHE A 79 -10.42 5.97 8.06
C PHE A 79 -10.32 4.47 7.79
N ASP A 80 -11.02 3.96 6.77
CA ASP A 80 -11.00 2.55 6.42
C ASP A 80 -9.61 2.12 5.94
N ILE A 81 -8.95 2.98 5.16
CA ILE A 81 -7.57 2.75 4.70
C ILE A 81 -6.63 2.67 5.90
N ASP A 82 -6.74 3.61 6.83
CA ASP A 82 -5.87 3.65 8.01
C ASP A 82 -6.14 2.51 8.99
N TYR A 83 -7.40 2.09 9.10
CA TYR A 83 -7.82 0.94 9.92
C TYR A 83 -7.24 -0.35 9.35
N GLN A 84 -7.40 -0.60 8.05
CA GLN A 84 -6.82 -1.77 7.38
C GLN A 84 -5.29 -1.79 7.48
N ASN A 85 -4.65 -0.63 7.37
CA ASN A 85 -3.20 -0.49 7.47
C ASN A 85 -2.66 -0.60 8.90
N ALA A 86 -3.52 -0.60 9.93
CA ALA A 86 -3.11 -0.45 11.33
C ALA A 86 -2.08 -1.49 11.78
N ALA A 87 -2.27 -2.75 11.41
CA ALA A 87 -1.37 -3.84 11.79
C ALA A 87 0.03 -3.71 11.15
N PHE A 88 0.13 -3.03 10.01
CA PHE A 88 1.31 -3.04 9.15
C PHE A 88 2.06 -1.69 9.14
N ARG A 89 1.59 -0.66 9.87
CA ARG A 89 2.17 0.70 9.82
C ARG A 89 3.67 0.78 10.12
N ASN A 90 4.23 -0.21 10.81
CA ASN A 90 5.62 -0.24 11.25
C ASN A 90 6.53 -1.16 10.40
N ILE A 91 6.04 -1.73 9.29
CA ILE A 91 6.89 -2.54 8.38
C ILE A 91 8.06 -1.69 7.86
N VAL A 92 7.82 -0.42 7.53
CA VAL A 92 8.87 0.51 7.07
C VAL A 92 8.66 1.92 7.66
N PRO A 93 9.72 2.74 7.82
CA PRO A 93 9.62 4.05 8.49
C PRO A 93 8.78 5.12 7.76
N ASN A 94 8.53 4.97 6.45
CA ASN A 94 7.63 5.83 5.68
C ASN A 94 6.94 5.00 4.58
N PRO A 95 5.85 4.28 4.90
CA PRO A 95 5.21 3.40 3.94
C PRO A 95 4.38 4.20 2.93
N HIS A 96 4.39 3.76 1.67
CA HIS A 96 3.46 4.25 0.66
C HIS A 96 2.06 3.70 0.97
N VAL A 97 1.05 4.58 1.07
CA VAL A 97 -0.32 4.21 1.49
C VAL A 97 -0.92 3.05 0.68
N VAL A 98 -0.78 3.10 -0.65
CA VAL A 98 -1.29 2.07 -1.56
C VAL A 98 -0.55 0.74 -1.39
N SER A 99 0.79 0.79 -1.30
CA SER A 99 1.59 -0.43 -1.12
C SER A 99 1.31 -1.09 0.22
N LEU A 100 1.10 -0.30 1.27
CA LEU A 100 0.75 -0.82 2.59
C LEU A 100 -0.62 -1.50 2.58
N TYR A 101 -1.61 -0.86 1.95
CA TYR A 101 -2.96 -1.41 1.84
C TYR A 101 -2.99 -2.72 1.05
N LEU A 102 -2.24 -2.80 -0.04
CA LEU A 102 -2.10 -4.01 -0.83
C LEU A 102 -1.33 -5.10 -0.09
N THR A 103 -0.31 -4.74 0.71
CA THR A 103 0.42 -5.70 1.55
C THR A 103 -0.52 -6.34 2.56
N ALA A 104 -1.32 -5.52 3.26
CA ALA A 104 -2.36 -6.00 4.17
C ALA A 104 -3.34 -6.94 3.45
N PHE A 105 -3.79 -6.57 2.24
CA PHE A 105 -4.69 -7.40 1.44
C PHE A 105 -4.08 -8.75 1.06
N VAL A 106 -2.80 -8.78 0.66
CA VAL A 106 -2.12 -10.05 0.30
C VAL A 106 -2.00 -10.97 1.51
N ILE A 107 -1.58 -10.42 2.65
CA ILE A 107 -1.35 -11.20 3.87
C ILE A 107 -2.68 -11.68 4.47
N GLU A 108 -3.74 -10.88 4.45
CA GLU A 108 -5.00 -11.22 5.13
C GLU A 108 -6.02 -11.91 4.23
N GLN A 109 -6.13 -11.50 2.96
CA GLN A 109 -7.21 -11.96 2.08
C GLN A 109 -6.73 -12.93 1.02
N VAL A 110 -5.59 -12.65 0.37
CA VAL A 110 -5.08 -13.53 -0.70
C VAL A 110 -4.70 -14.89 -0.13
N VAL A 111 -4.11 -14.96 1.06
CA VAL A 111 -3.76 -16.23 1.73
C VAL A 111 -4.96 -17.16 1.93
N ASN A 112 -6.17 -16.60 2.10
CA ASN A 112 -7.40 -17.33 2.36
C ASN A 112 -8.22 -17.61 1.09
N HIS A 113 -7.74 -17.20 -0.09
CA HIS A 113 -8.47 -17.38 -1.33
C HIS A 113 -8.32 -18.81 -1.86
N LYS A 114 -9.41 -19.39 -2.39
CA LYS A 114 -9.45 -20.77 -2.93
C LYS A 114 -8.42 -21.06 -4.04
N ASP A 115 -8.01 -20.04 -4.77
CA ASP A 115 -7.07 -20.16 -5.88
C ASP A 115 -5.62 -19.91 -5.43
N THR A 116 -5.40 -19.55 -4.17
CA THR A 116 -4.08 -19.40 -3.57
C THR A 116 -3.68 -20.72 -2.94
N VAL A 117 -2.49 -21.20 -3.29
CA VAL A 117 -1.90 -22.39 -2.70
C VAL A 117 -1.22 -22.00 -1.39
N ASP A 118 -0.34 -20.99 -1.43
CA ASP A 118 0.32 -20.45 -0.24
C ASP A 118 0.88 -19.03 -0.50
N VAL A 119 1.21 -18.31 0.58
CA VAL A 119 1.88 -17.00 0.56
C VAL A 119 3.18 -17.10 1.35
N TYR A 120 4.28 -16.73 0.72
CA TYR A 120 5.63 -16.85 1.29
C TYR A 120 6.32 -15.49 1.42
N GLY A 121 7.39 -15.48 2.19
CA GLY A 121 8.22 -14.30 2.45
C GLY A 121 7.78 -13.54 3.70
N SER A 122 8.58 -12.54 4.08
CA SER A 122 8.21 -11.63 5.18
C SER A 122 7.29 -10.51 4.71
N ASP A 123 6.59 -9.88 5.65
CA ASP A 123 5.75 -8.70 5.38
C ASP A 123 6.54 -7.58 4.68
N GLU A 124 7.82 -7.41 5.05
CA GLU A 124 8.75 -6.47 4.41
C GLU A 124 9.05 -6.85 2.96
N GLU A 125 9.28 -8.13 2.67
CA GLU A 125 9.55 -8.61 1.31
C GLU A 125 8.35 -8.43 0.38
N ILE A 126 7.15 -8.77 0.87
CA ILE A 126 5.89 -8.55 0.15
C ILE A 126 5.69 -7.05 -0.11
N TYR A 127 5.86 -6.22 0.92
CA TYR A 127 5.77 -4.77 0.80
C TYR A 127 6.75 -4.22 -0.24
N HIS A 128 8.03 -4.62 -0.18
CA HIS A 128 9.04 -4.14 -1.12
C HIS A 128 8.80 -4.60 -2.56
N CYS A 129 8.23 -5.80 -2.75
CA CYS A 129 7.84 -6.28 -4.07
C CYS A 129 6.72 -5.42 -4.67
N ILE A 130 5.67 -5.15 -3.89
CA ILE A 130 4.53 -4.33 -4.30
C ILE A 130 4.97 -2.88 -4.53
N ASN A 131 5.70 -2.29 -3.57
CA ASN A 131 6.15 -0.90 -3.63
C ASN A 131 7.00 -0.63 -4.88
N ARG A 132 7.84 -1.58 -5.31
CA ARG A 132 8.61 -1.45 -6.57
C ARG A 132 7.74 -1.29 -7.81
N GLN A 133 6.52 -1.84 -7.83
CA GLN A 133 5.60 -1.60 -8.96
C GLN A 133 4.80 -0.33 -8.75
N VAL A 134 4.32 -0.09 -7.53
CA VAL A 134 3.56 1.13 -7.20
C VAL A 134 4.36 2.39 -7.48
N SER A 135 5.62 2.48 -7.02
CA SER A 135 6.47 3.66 -7.22
C SER A 135 6.83 3.96 -8.68
N LYS A 136 6.58 3.03 -9.62
CA LYS A 136 6.76 3.29 -11.07
C LYS A 136 5.58 4.04 -11.68
N HIS A 137 4.40 3.89 -11.10
CA HIS A 137 3.14 4.38 -11.65
C HIS A 137 2.52 5.49 -10.80
N LEU A 138 2.74 5.46 -9.48
CA LEU A 138 2.16 6.40 -8.53
C LEU A 138 3.26 7.18 -7.79
N PRO A 139 3.04 8.47 -7.50
CA PRO A 139 3.95 9.25 -6.68
C PRO A 139 3.87 8.81 -5.21
N GLY A 140 5.03 8.67 -4.56
CA GLY A 140 5.18 8.26 -3.16
C GLY A 140 5.81 9.31 -2.26
#